data_AF-A0A6P0RK87-F1
#
_entry.id   AF-A0A6P0RK87-F1
#
_cell.length_a   1.000
_cell.length_b   1.000
_cell.length_c   1.000
_cell.angle_alpha   90.00
_cell.angle_beta   90.00
_cell.angle_gamma   90.00
#
_symmetry.space_group_name_H-M   'P 1'
#
loop_
_entity.id
_entity.type
_entity.pdbx_description
1 polymer ?
#
loop_
_entity_poly.entity_id
_entity_poly.type
_entity_poly.pdbx_seq_one_letter_code
_entity_poly.pdbx_strand_id
1 'polypeptide(L)'
;MEPSLVGLAGWELPKIAAPLLGGVLKQGSDRFVQLLNKTDVEKAIISGEKAVREWEKTLHPQQLLFYSAKPDGWNGVNKFLSKYFDNYGVLQELQKPLINQGKPDIDILISIFKREAEAKKIQLNQQSLQSWIEIFVDAYFQKTDTYIKFQVAKQNYFEQLANWFDDVKFAGISVPGQEVEKSEKLANIFVMPDVLEDVSTGGGFERDLLLAGSGEKLDRELLVNTSGRKFLASELLTQSQSRKFVILGAPGSGKTTLMSYFAVMLASIPPTSLGKESIPPTPLGKGGYMSENS
;
A
#
# COMPACT_ATOMS: atom_id res chain seq x y z
N MET A 1 38.15 -21.31 -16.54
CA MET A 1 37.14 -20.29 -16.89
C MET A 1 35.84 -20.72 -16.25
N GLU A 2 35.51 -20.14 -15.10
CA GLU A 2 34.22 -20.37 -14.47
C GLU A 2 33.12 -19.85 -15.40
N PRO A 3 32.09 -20.65 -15.73
CA PRO A 3 30.93 -20.17 -16.47
C PRO A 3 30.12 -19.26 -15.54
N SER A 4 30.50 -17.99 -15.51
CA SER A 4 29.75 -16.80 -15.10
C SER A 4 28.51 -17.05 -14.22
N LEU A 5 28.72 -17.13 -12.90
CA LEU A 5 27.67 -17.06 -11.88
C LEU A 5 27.18 -15.61 -11.60
N VAL A 6 27.46 -14.63 -12.47
CA VAL A 6 27.25 -13.21 -12.15
C VAL A 6 26.57 -12.44 -13.29
N GLY A 7 25.28 -12.15 -13.08
CA GLY A 7 24.49 -11.17 -13.83
C GLY A 7 23.64 -10.33 -12.88
N LEU A 8 24.28 -9.69 -11.90
CA LEU A 8 23.65 -8.91 -10.82
C LEU A 8 23.21 -7.48 -11.19
N ALA A 9 23.18 -7.10 -12.48
CA ALA A 9 22.70 -5.80 -12.90
C ALA A 9 21.46 -5.93 -13.79
N GLY A 10 20.35 -5.46 -13.21
CA GLY A 10 18.97 -5.38 -13.69
C GLY A 10 18.75 -5.50 -15.19
N TRP A 11 17.90 -6.46 -15.56
CA TRP A 11 17.08 -6.23 -16.74
C TRP A 11 16.28 -4.95 -16.49
N GLU A 12 16.19 -4.09 -17.49
CA GLU A 12 15.41 -2.84 -17.45
C GLU A 12 13.89 -3.12 -17.41
N LEU A 13 13.47 -4.32 -16.99
CA LEU A 13 12.06 -4.72 -16.89
C LEU A 13 11.23 -3.86 -15.94
N PRO A 14 11.75 -3.30 -14.83
CA PRO A 14 10.94 -2.39 -14.01
C PRO A 14 10.39 -1.19 -14.80
N LYS A 15 11.02 -0.79 -15.92
CA LYS A 15 10.53 0.28 -16.78
C LYS A 15 9.23 -0.06 -17.50
N ILE A 16 8.87 -1.34 -17.64
CA ILE A 16 7.64 -1.76 -18.34
C ILE A 16 6.39 -1.66 -17.46
N ALA A 17 6.54 -1.43 -16.13
CA ALA A 17 5.40 -1.26 -15.24
C ALA A 17 4.53 -0.05 -15.61
N ALA A 18 5.15 1.05 -16.06
CA ALA A 18 4.43 2.25 -16.48
C ALA A 18 3.56 2.02 -17.72
N PRO A 19 4.05 1.47 -18.85
CA PRO A 19 3.21 1.16 -20.00
C PRO A 19 2.15 0.09 -19.71
N LEU A 20 2.43 -0.89 -18.84
CA LEU A 20 1.42 -1.86 -18.40
C LEU A 20 0.24 -1.17 -17.71
N LEU A 21 0.50 -0.34 -16.69
CA LEU A 21 -0.56 0.42 -16.00
C LEU A 21 -1.26 1.43 -16.92
N GLY A 22 -0.51 2.08 -17.82
CA GLY A 22 -1.07 3.03 -18.77
C GLY A 22 -2.11 2.40 -19.72
N GLY A 23 -1.92 1.15 -20.13
CA GLY A 23 -2.93 0.42 -20.92
C GLY A 23 -4.13 -0.04 -20.11
N VAL A 24 -3.91 -0.47 -18.86
CA VAL A 24 -4.96 -0.89 -17.91
C VAL A 24 -5.94 0.24 -17.59
N LEU A 25 -5.45 1.46 -17.41
CA LEU A 25 -6.28 2.65 -17.14
C LEU A 25 -7.14 3.05 -18.36
N LYS A 26 -6.66 2.78 -19.58
CA LYS A 26 -7.40 3.08 -20.83
C LYS A 26 -8.51 2.08 -21.13
N GLN A 27 -8.40 0.85 -20.61
CA GLN A 27 -9.35 -0.24 -20.88
C GLN A 27 -10.54 -0.29 -19.91
N GLY A 28 -10.70 0.71 -19.02
CA GLY A 28 -11.87 0.79 -18.13
C GLY A 28 -11.91 -0.31 -17.05
N SER A 29 -10.73 -0.77 -16.62
CA SER A 29 -10.58 -1.88 -15.66
C SER A 29 -11.24 -1.63 -14.30
N ASP A 30 -11.60 -2.74 -13.64
CA ASP A 30 -12.24 -2.76 -12.32
C ASP A 30 -11.58 -1.79 -11.32
N ARG A 31 -12.39 -1.20 -10.44
CA ARG A 31 -11.94 -0.23 -9.43
C ARG A 31 -10.73 -0.71 -8.60
N PHE A 32 -10.60 -2.01 -8.37
CA PHE A 32 -9.49 -2.62 -7.62
C PHE A 32 -8.17 -2.63 -8.38
N VAL A 33 -8.24 -2.70 -9.70
CA VAL A 33 -7.08 -2.68 -10.59
C VAL A 33 -6.50 -1.27 -10.66
N GLN A 34 -7.36 -0.26 -10.54
CA GLN A 34 -6.95 1.14 -10.41
C GLN A 34 -6.23 1.43 -9.07
N LEU A 35 -6.32 0.54 -8.09
CA LEU A 35 -5.60 0.65 -6.81
C LEU A 35 -4.19 0.06 -6.87
N LEU A 36 -3.85 -0.74 -7.89
CA LEU A 36 -2.48 -1.18 -8.10
C LEU A 36 -1.62 0.04 -8.46
N ASN A 37 -0.59 0.27 -7.65
CA ASN A 37 0.39 1.31 -7.95
C ASN A 37 1.51 0.75 -8.84
N LYS A 38 2.33 1.66 -9.38
CA LYS A 38 3.51 1.32 -10.19
C LYS A 38 4.42 0.32 -9.48
N THR A 39 4.62 0.50 -8.17
CA THR A 39 5.49 -0.34 -7.36
C THR A 39 4.98 -1.77 -7.21
N ASP A 40 3.66 -2.00 -7.17
CA ASP A 40 3.07 -3.33 -7.08
C ASP A 40 3.32 -4.12 -8.38
N VAL A 41 3.15 -3.47 -9.53
CA VAL A 41 3.44 -4.06 -10.85
C VAL A 41 4.95 -4.30 -11.02
N GLU A 42 5.81 -3.35 -10.63
CA GLU A 42 7.26 -3.51 -10.61
C GLU A 42 7.67 -4.74 -9.77
N LYS A 43 7.10 -4.90 -8.58
CA LYS A 43 7.37 -6.06 -7.71
C LYS A 43 6.90 -7.38 -8.33
N ALA A 44 5.77 -7.39 -9.05
CA ALA A 44 5.30 -8.58 -9.74
C ALA A 44 6.26 -9.00 -10.87
N ILE A 45 6.74 -8.04 -11.67
CA ILE A 45 7.74 -8.29 -12.73
C ILE A 45 9.05 -8.80 -12.13
N ILE A 46 9.54 -8.17 -11.06
CA ILE A 46 10.74 -8.60 -10.34
C ILE A 46 10.57 -10.03 -9.79
N SER A 47 9.35 -10.40 -9.38
CA SER A 47 9.05 -11.78 -8.94
C SER A 47 9.24 -12.79 -10.08
N GLY A 48 8.74 -12.48 -11.28
CA GLY A 48 8.95 -13.31 -12.48
C GLY A 48 10.43 -13.46 -12.82
N GLU A 49 11.17 -12.35 -12.85
CA GLU A 49 12.62 -12.36 -13.09
C GLU A 49 13.37 -13.19 -12.04
N LYS A 50 13.04 -13.02 -10.76
CA LYS A 50 13.67 -13.76 -9.67
C LYS A 50 13.41 -15.26 -9.77
N ALA A 51 12.19 -15.68 -10.10
CA ALA A 51 11.84 -17.09 -10.23
C ALA A 51 12.62 -17.76 -11.36
N VAL A 52 12.74 -17.10 -12.52
CA VAL A 52 13.57 -17.58 -13.63
C VAL A 52 15.03 -17.70 -13.20
N ARG A 53 15.58 -16.69 -12.54
CA ARG A 53 16.98 -16.72 -12.05
C ARG A 53 17.23 -17.86 -11.06
N GLU A 54 16.28 -18.16 -10.19
CA GLU A 54 16.39 -19.26 -9.23
C GLU A 54 16.34 -20.62 -9.94
N TRP A 55 15.47 -20.77 -10.94
CA TRP A 55 15.44 -21.96 -11.77
C TRP A 55 16.71 -22.15 -12.59
N GLU A 56 17.23 -21.10 -13.22
CA GLU A 56 18.47 -21.16 -14.03
C GLU A 56 19.68 -21.64 -13.22
N LYS A 57 19.75 -21.36 -11.91
CA LYS A 57 20.81 -21.87 -11.02
C LYS A 57 20.83 -23.40 -10.90
N THR A 58 19.72 -24.06 -11.20
CA THR A 58 19.60 -25.53 -11.14
C THR A 58 20.06 -26.21 -12.44
N LEU A 59 20.29 -25.43 -13.50
CA LEU A 59 20.61 -25.93 -14.83
C LEU A 59 22.10 -25.99 -15.08
N HIS A 60 22.53 -26.92 -15.94
CA HIS A 60 23.86 -26.87 -16.51
C HIS A 60 23.99 -25.67 -17.47
N PRO A 61 25.18 -25.04 -17.61
CA PRO A 61 25.34 -23.86 -18.46
C PRO A 61 24.80 -24.01 -19.89
N GLN A 62 24.98 -25.19 -20.50
CA GLN A 62 24.51 -25.49 -21.86
C GLN A 62 22.97 -25.50 -21.99
N GLN A 63 22.27 -25.69 -20.88
CA GLN A 63 20.81 -25.67 -20.80
C GLN A 63 20.26 -24.25 -20.58
N LEU A 64 21.09 -23.23 -20.38
CA LEU A 64 20.59 -21.86 -20.23
C LEU A 64 20.00 -21.36 -21.55
N LEU A 65 18.90 -20.60 -21.47
CA LEU A 65 18.18 -20.09 -22.64
C LEU A 65 19.09 -19.31 -23.60
N PHE A 66 19.99 -18.51 -23.05
CA PHE A 66 20.88 -17.62 -23.80
C PHE A 66 22.32 -18.15 -23.92
N TYR A 67 22.57 -19.43 -23.63
CA TYR A 67 23.93 -20.00 -23.64
C TYR A 67 24.68 -19.75 -24.97
N SER A 68 23.99 -19.86 -26.10
CA SER A 68 24.58 -19.74 -27.44
C SER A 68 24.48 -18.34 -28.07
N ALA A 69 24.01 -17.33 -27.33
CA ALA A 69 23.76 -15.99 -27.90
C ALA A 69 25.07 -15.24 -28.28
N LYS A 70 25.17 -14.70 -29.52
CA LYS A 70 26.22 -13.77 -30.03
C LYS A 70 25.61 -12.75 -31.02
N PRO A 71 26.14 -11.50 -31.22
CA PRO A 71 27.53 -11.06 -31.01
C PRO A 71 27.81 -9.85 -30.07
N ASP A 72 26.84 -9.31 -29.32
CA ASP A 72 27.08 -8.23 -28.33
C ASP A 72 27.19 -8.74 -26.87
N GLY A 73 27.27 -10.05 -26.69
CA GLY A 73 27.21 -10.70 -25.37
C GLY A 73 25.91 -10.35 -24.62
N TRP A 74 26.02 -10.17 -23.30
CA TRP A 74 24.88 -9.83 -22.43
C TRP A 74 24.18 -8.52 -22.77
N ASN A 75 24.88 -7.55 -23.36
CA ASN A 75 24.25 -6.30 -23.82
C ASN A 75 23.26 -6.55 -24.96
N GLY A 76 23.52 -7.54 -25.82
CA GLY A 76 22.58 -7.96 -26.87
C GLY A 76 21.33 -8.61 -26.29
N VAL A 77 21.50 -9.47 -25.28
CA VAL A 77 20.38 -10.13 -24.57
C VAL A 77 19.51 -9.11 -23.84
N ASN A 78 20.12 -8.17 -23.11
CA ASN A 78 19.36 -7.14 -22.39
C ASN A 78 18.57 -6.23 -23.34
N LYS A 79 19.16 -5.80 -24.46
CA LYS A 79 18.46 -5.02 -25.49
C LYS A 79 17.31 -5.81 -26.11
N PHE A 80 17.51 -7.11 -26.34
CA PHE A 80 16.47 -7.99 -26.85
C PHE A 80 15.31 -8.15 -25.87
N LEU A 81 15.59 -8.46 -24.59
CA LEU A 81 14.57 -8.58 -23.56
C LEU A 81 13.80 -7.27 -23.39
N SER A 82 14.50 -6.13 -23.32
CA SER A 82 13.85 -4.82 -23.28
C SER A 82 12.86 -4.66 -24.44
N LYS A 83 13.29 -4.93 -25.68
CA LYS A 83 12.43 -4.83 -26.86
C LYS A 83 11.26 -5.82 -26.84
N TYR A 84 11.50 -7.04 -26.36
CA TYR A 84 10.47 -8.06 -26.22
C TYR A 84 9.36 -7.60 -25.27
N PHE A 85 9.72 -7.06 -24.11
CA PHE A 85 8.74 -6.57 -23.15
C PHE A 85 8.12 -5.22 -23.53
N ASP A 86 8.73 -4.46 -24.45
CA ASP A 86 8.13 -3.30 -25.10
C ASP A 86 7.17 -3.68 -26.24
N ASN A 87 7.11 -4.95 -26.65
CA ASN A 87 6.23 -5.40 -27.71
C ASN A 87 4.76 -5.30 -27.28
N TYR A 88 3.92 -4.67 -28.12
CA TYR A 88 2.51 -4.46 -27.82
C TYR A 88 1.75 -5.76 -27.51
N GLY A 89 2.02 -6.86 -28.23
CA GLY A 89 1.38 -8.15 -27.96
C GLY A 89 1.77 -8.73 -26.61
N VAL A 90 3.04 -8.59 -26.22
CA VAL A 90 3.52 -9.01 -24.88
C VAL A 90 2.87 -8.16 -23.80
N LEU A 91 2.77 -6.84 -23.99
CA LEU A 91 2.11 -5.95 -23.05
C LEU A 91 0.62 -6.30 -22.89
N GLN A 92 -0.11 -6.63 -23.97
CA GLN A 92 -1.50 -7.06 -23.88
C GLN A 92 -1.65 -8.34 -23.04
N GLU A 93 -0.78 -9.33 -23.25
CA GLU A 93 -0.80 -10.58 -22.48
C GLU A 93 -0.49 -10.35 -21.00
N LEU A 94 0.52 -9.53 -20.69
CA LEU A 94 0.87 -9.17 -19.31
C LEU A 94 -0.16 -8.25 -18.65
N GLN A 95 -1.02 -7.58 -19.41
CA GLN A 95 -2.13 -6.79 -18.86
C GLN A 95 -3.29 -7.66 -18.38
N LYS A 96 -3.50 -8.86 -18.95
CA LYS A 96 -4.66 -9.71 -18.61
C LYS A 96 -4.81 -9.97 -17.11
N PRO A 97 -3.76 -10.31 -16.34
CA PRO A 97 -3.88 -10.51 -14.89
C PRO A 97 -4.28 -9.24 -14.15
N LEU A 98 -3.81 -8.09 -14.63
CA LEU A 98 -4.11 -6.81 -14.01
C LEU A 98 -5.60 -6.51 -14.16
N ILE A 99 -6.21 -6.84 -15.30
CA ILE A 99 -7.63 -6.56 -15.59
C ILE A 99 -8.56 -7.76 -15.37
N ASN A 100 -8.16 -8.72 -14.52
CA ASN A 100 -8.94 -9.93 -14.21
C ASN A 100 -9.33 -10.80 -15.44
N GLN A 101 -8.59 -10.72 -16.54
CA GLN A 101 -8.78 -11.56 -17.74
C GLN A 101 -8.01 -12.89 -17.68
N GLY A 102 -7.47 -13.23 -16.51
CA GLY A 102 -6.76 -14.48 -16.28
C GLY A 102 -5.26 -14.41 -16.57
N LYS A 103 -4.65 -15.59 -16.70
CA LYS A 103 -3.21 -15.77 -16.89
C LYS A 103 -2.77 -15.35 -18.29
N PRO A 104 -1.56 -14.76 -18.47
CA PRO A 104 -0.99 -14.51 -19.79
C PRO A 104 -0.87 -15.82 -20.60
N ASP A 105 -1.14 -15.74 -21.90
CA ASP A 105 -1.05 -16.88 -22.81
C ASP A 105 0.42 -17.19 -23.16
N ILE A 106 0.89 -18.34 -22.70
CA ILE A 106 2.28 -18.78 -22.84
C ILE A 106 2.64 -19.01 -24.32
N ASP A 107 1.73 -19.56 -25.12
CA ASP A 107 2.00 -19.87 -26.53
C ASP A 107 2.15 -18.58 -27.36
N ILE A 108 1.30 -17.59 -27.09
CA ILE A 108 1.42 -16.25 -27.68
C ILE A 108 2.77 -15.63 -27.30
N LEU A 109 3.12 -15.65 -26.01
CA LEU A 109 4.38 -15.08 -25.52
C LEU A 109 5.60 -15.77 -26.13
N ILE A 110 5.62 -17.11 -26.24
CA ILE A 110 6.67 -17.90 -26.89
C ILE A 110 6.76 -17.54 -28.39
N SER A 111 5.63 -17.44 -29.08
CA SER A 111 5.59 -17.14 -30.52
C SER A 111 6.22 -15.78 -30.83
N ILE A 112 5.93 -14.75 -30.01
CA ILE A 112 6.51 -13.42 -30.13
C ILE A 112 8.01 -13.47 -29.78
N PHE A 113 8.38 -14.22 -28.74
CA PHE A 113 9.78 -14.33 -28.29
C PHE A 113 10.66 -14.93 -29.38
N LYS A 114 10.22 -16.03 -30.02
CA LYS A 114 10.91 -16.66 -31.15
C LYS A 114 11.07 -15.69 -32.32
N ARG A 115 9.98 -15.02 -32.72
CA ARG A 115 9.99 -14.05 -33.84
C ARG A 115 10.97 -12.90 -33.61
N GLU A 116 10.98 -12.33 -32.41
CA GLU A 116 11.90 -11.23 -32.06
C GLU A 116 13.37 -11.72 -32.00
N ALA A 117 13.60 -12.95 -31.51
CA ALA A 117 14.92 -13.54 -31.45
C ALA A 117 15.49 -13.83 -32.85
N GLU A 118 14.67 -14.37 -33.75
CA GLU A 118 15.03 -14.59 -35.16
C GLU A 118 15.38 -13.27 -35.87
N ALA A 119 14.55 -12.23 -35.70
CA ALA A 119 14.79 -10.91 -36.27
C ALA A 119 16.11 -10.29 -35.79
N LYS A 120 16.54 -10.60 -34.57
CA LYS A 120 17.81 -10.15 -33.97
C LYS A 120 18.96 -11.16 -34.11
N LYS A 121 18.71 -12.30 -34.77
CA LYS A 121 19.67 -13.41 -34.92
C LYS A 121 20.23 -13.92 -33.59
N ILE A 122 19.41 -13.87 -32.54
CA ILE A 122 19.76 -14.39 -31.21
C ILE A 122 19.51 -15.89 -31.20
N GLN A 123 20.57 -16.66 -30.96
CA GLN A 123 20.46 -18.11 -30.80
C GLN A 123 19.92 -18.45 -29.41
N LEU A 124 18.73 -19.05 -29.38
CA LEU A 124 18.07 -19.51 -28.18
C LEU A 124 18.23 -21.02 -28.01
N ASN A 125 18.36 -21.47 -26.77
CA ASN A 125 18.12 -22.87 -26.44
C ASN A 125 16.60 -23.14 -26.46
N GLN A 126 16.14 -23.83 -27.50
CA GLN A 126 14.72 -24.11 -27.71
C GLN A 126 14.13 -25.03 -26.62
N GLN A 127 14.95 -25.87 -25.99
CA GLN A 127 14.48 -26.79 -24.93
C GLN A 127 14.12 -26.04 -23.64
N SER A 128 14.74 -24.88 -23.42
CA SER A 128 14.59 -24.11 -22.19
C SER A 128 13.60 -22.95 -22.33
N LEU A 129 13.25 -22.57 -23.56
CA LEU A 129 12.38 -21.42 -23.82
C LEU A 129 11.00 -21.58 -23.18
N GLN A 130 10.40 -22.76 -23.29
CA GLN A 130 9.07 -23.01 -22.74
C GLN A 130 9.08 -22.85 -21.22
N SER A 131 9.95 -23.57 -20.53
CA SER A 131 10.06 -23.48 -19.07
C SER A 131 10.44 -22.09 -18.59
N TRP A 132 11.29 -21.36 -19.32
CA TRP A 132 11.66 -19.99 -18.99
C TRP A 132 10.44 -19.07 -18.98
N ILE A 133 9.59 -19.11 -20.01
CA ILE A 133 8.39 -18.28 -20.11
C ILE A 133 7.34 -18.72 -19.08
N GLU A 134 7.11 -20.02 -18.92
CA GLU A 134 6.17 -20.56 -17.94
C GLU A 134 6.51 -20.10 -16.52
N ILE A 135 7.78 -20.25 -16.11
CA ILE A 135 8.23 -19.87 -14.76
C ILE A 135 8.10 -18.36 -14.54
N PHE A 136 8.48 -17.55 -15.52
CA PHE A 136 8.30 -16.10 -15.44
C PHE A 136 6.83 -15.73 -15.25
N VAL A 137 5.96 -16.27 -16.12
CA VAL A 137 4.52 -15.97 -16.16
C VAL A 137 3.83 -16.43 -14.89
N ASP A 138 4.17 -17.62 -14.38
CA ASP A 138 3.59 -18.17 -13.15
C ASP A 138 3.91 -17.29 -11.94
N ALA A 139 5.18 -16.93 -11.76
CA ALA A 139 5.56 -16.09 -10.63
C ALA A 139 4.98 -14.68 -10.74
N TYR A 140 4.97 -14.11 -11.96
CA TYR A 140 4.33 -12.82 -12.23
C TYR A 140 2.83 -12.85 -11.91
N PHE A 141 2.12 -13.87 -12.40
CA PHE A 141 0.68 -14.03 -12.23
C PHE A 141 0.31 -14.22 -10.77
N GLN A 142 0.98 -15.14 -10.06
CA GLN A 142 0.75 -15.37 -8.63
C GLN A 142 0.99 -14.11 -7.80
N LYS A 143 2.04 -13.34 -8.12
CA LYS A 143 2.35 -12.11 -7.39
C LYS A 143 1.31 -11.03 -7.64
N THR A 144 0.86 -10.89 -8.89
CA THR A 144 -0.20 -9.96 -9.28
C THR A 144 -1.52 -10.30 -8.59
N ASP A 145 -1.94 -11.56 -8.64
CA ASP A 145 -3.15 -12.06 -7.96
C ASP A 145 -3.09 -11.80 -6.44
N THR A 146 -1.94 -12.03 -5.83
CA THR A 146 -1.72 -11.71 -4.40
C THR A 146 -1.94 -10.22 -4.11
N TYR A 147 -1.40 -9.33 -4.95
CA TYR A 147 -1.56 -7.89 -4.76
C TYR A 147 -3.01 -7.45 -4.96
N ILE A 148 -3.70 -7.98 -5.97
CA ILE A 148 -5.12 -7.69 -6.20
C ILE A 148 -5.95 -8.13 -4.99
N LYS A 149 -5.76 -9.37 -4.52
CA LYS A 149 -6.43 -9.90 -3.31
C LYS A 149 -6.13 -9.04 -2.08
N PHE A 150 -4.90 -8.59 -1.91
CA PHE A 150 -4.54 -7.69 -0.83
C PHE A 150 -5.27 -6.35 -0.91
N GLN A 151 -5.37 -5.74 -2.10
CA GLN A 151 -6.12 -4.48 -2.26
C GLN A 151 -7.62 -4.66 -1.96
N VAL A 152 -8.22 -5.77 -2.40
CA VAL A 152 -9.61 -6.12 -2.08
C VAL A 152 -9.80 -6.30 -0.57
N ALA A 153 -8.93 -7.08 0.08
CA ALA A 153 -8.99 -7.32 1.52
C ALA A 153 -8.78 -6.02 2.32
N LYS A 154 -7.85 -5.18 1.90
CA LYS A 154 -7.57 -3.87 2.52
C LYS A 154 -8.79 -2.95 2.41
N GLN A 155 -9.43 -2.88 1.25
CA GLN A 155 -10.63 -2.07 1.06
C GLN A 155 -11.79 -2.56 1.95
N ASN A 156 -12.01 -3.89 1.99
CA ASN A 156 -13.02 -4.49 2.86
C ASN A 156 -12.73 -4.18 4.34
N TYR A 157 -11.47 -4.28 4.77
CA TYR A 157 -11.06 -3.92 6.13
C TYR A 157 -11.33 -2.44 6.44
N PHE A 158 -11.04 -1.52 5.51
CA PHE A 158 -11.35 -0.10 5.70
C PHE A 158 -12.85 0.17 5.77
N GLU A 159 -13.67 -0.51 4.96
CA GLU A 159 -15.13 -0.43 5.05
C GLU A 159 -15.65 -0.94 6.40
N GLN A 160 -15.13 -2.07 6.88
CA GLN A 160 -15.46 -2.56 8.22
C GLN A 160 -15.06 -1.56 9.31
N LEU A 161 -13.86 -0.98 9.22
CA LEU A 161 -13.36 -0.04 10.20
C LEU A 161 -14.16 1.27 10.20
N ALA A 162 -14.55 1.77 9.02
CA ALA A 162 -15.38 2.96 8.90
C ALA A 162 -16.77 2.76 9.54
N ASN A 163 -17.32 1.54 9.45
CA ASN A 163 -18.62 1.20 10.04
C ASN A 163 -18.52 0.68 11.49
N TRP A 164 -17.31 0.43 12.01
CA TRP A 164 -17.10 -0.16 13.34
C TRP A 164 -17.67 0.69 14.48
N PHE A 165 -17.70 2.01 14.29
CA PHE A 165 -18.21 2.99 15.26
C PHE A 165 -19.47 3.71 14.75
N ASP A 166 -20.31 3.00 13.99
CA ASP A 166 -21.62 3.51 13.57
C ASP A 166 -22.69 3.42 14.66
N ASP A 167 -22.54 2.49 15.62
CA ASP A 167 -23.47 2.27 16.74
C ASP A 167 -22.87 2.70 18.08
N VAL A 168 -22.39 3.95 18.17
CA VAL A 168 -21.90 4.47 19.45
C VAL A 168 -23.09 4.82 20.34
N LYS A 169 -23.31 4.01 21.38
CA LYS A 169 -24.33 4.26 22.40
C LYS A 169 -23.76 5.13 23.51
N PHE A 170 -24.49 6.19 23.85
CA PHE A 170 -24.15 7.04 24.99
C PHE A 170 -24.45 6.30 26.30
N ALA A 171 -23.41 5.86 27.01
CA ALA A 171 -23.56 5.36 28.37
C ALA A 171 -23.76 6.54 29.33
N GLY A 172 -25.02 6.98 29.47
CA GLY A 172 -25.47 7.95 30.46
C GLY A 172 -26.42 7.32 31.48
N ILE A 173 -26.52 7.92 32.66
CA ILE A 173 -27.48 7.52 33.70
C ILE A 173 -28.88 7.51 33.08
N SER A 174 -29.54 6.34 33.07
CA SER A 174 -30.90 6.21 32.54
C SER A 174 -31.86 7.06 33.36
N VAL A 175 -32.21 8.24 32.84
CA VAL A 175 -33.29 9.05 33.38
C VAL A 175 -34.61 8.48 32.84
N PRO A 176 -35.57 8.10 33.69
CA PRO A 176 -36.85 7.56 33.24
C PRO A 176 -37.57 8.56 32.31
N GLY A 177 -37.88 8.15 31.08
CA GLY A 177 -38.63 8.94 30.09
C GLY A 177 -37.84 9.49 28.91
N GLN A 178 -36.53 9.25 28.83
CA GLN A 178 -35.70 9.67 27.69
C GLN A 178 -35.39 8.45 26.79
N GLU A 179 -35.50 8.58 25.47
CA GLU A 179 -35.13 7.53 24.52
C GLU A 179 -33.64 7.18 24.67
N VAL A 180 -33.34 6.07 25.37
CA VAL A 180 -31.98 5.67 25.78
C VAL A 180 -31.16 5.07 24.62
N GLU A 181 -31.76 4.86 23.44
CA GLU A 181 -31.11 4.15 22.32
C GLU A 181 -30.98 5.00 21.04
N LYS A 182 -30.59 6.27 21.16
CA LYS A 182 -30.08 6.99 19.98
C LYS A 182 -28.61 6.67 19.80
N SER A 183 -28.31 5.79 18.85
CA SER A 183 -26.96 5.60 18.36
C SER A 183 -26.66 6.51 17.19
N GLU A 184 -25.43 7.01 17.15
CA GLU A 184 -24.95 7.92 16.13
C GLU A 184 -23.55 7.50 15.70
N LYS A 185 -23.19 7.86 14.46
CA LYS A 185 -21.83 7.62 13.96
C LYS A 185 -20.85 8.47 14.75
N LEU A 186 -19.74 7.88 15.21
CA LEU A 186 -18.70 8.60 15.96
C LEU A 186 -18.26 9.88 15.23
N ALA A 187 -18.12 9.82 13.90
CA ALA A 187 -17.73 10.98 13.09
C ALA A 187 -18.72 12.17 13.17
N ASN A 188 -19.99 11.92 13.49
CA ASN A 188 -21.05 12.94 13.59
C ASN A 188 -21.15 13.56 14.99
N ILE A 189 -20.72 12.83 16.02
CA ILE A 189 -20.86 13.23 17.43
C ILE A 189 -19.54 13.61 18.09
N PHE A 190 -18.41 13.26 17.48
CA PHE A 190 -17.10 13.53 18.05
C PHE A 190 -16.75 15.01 17.87
N VAL A 191 -16.56 15.69 19.01
CA VAL A 191 -16.04 17.06 19.05
C VAL A 191 -14.52 16.97 19.13
N MET A 192 -13.84 17.52 18.12
CA MET A 192 -12.37 17.52 18.06
C MET A 192 -11.79 18.28 19.26
N PRO A 193 -10.96 17.65 20.11
CA PRO A 193 -10.34 18.33 21.23
C PRO A 193 -9.08 19.09 20.80
N ASP A 194 -8.72 20.08 21.60
CA ASP A 194 -7.39 20.67 21.58
C ASP A 194 -6.40 19.78 22.35
N VAL A 195 -5.17 19.71 21.87
CA VAL A 195 -4.04 19.04 22.54
C VAL A 195 -2.94 20.05 22.86
N LEU A 196 -2.16 19.75 23.89
CA LEU A 196 -1.01 20.53 24.33
C LEU A 196 0.26 19.72 24.08
N GLU A 197 1.25 20.34 23.46
CA GLU A 197 2.57 19.74 23.29
C GLU A 197 3.30 19.65 24.64
N ASP A 198 3.91 18.51 24.94
CA ASP A 198 4.80 18.39 26.09
C ASP A 198 6.25 18.61 25.64
N VAL A 199 6.76 19.83 25.88
CA VAL A 199 8.15 20.22 25.59
C VAL A 199 9.02 20.07 26.84
N SER A 200 8.92 18.92 27.50
CA SER A 200 9.81 18.58 28.60
C SER A 200 11.22 18.31 28.04
N THR A 201 12.12 19.30 28.16
CA THR A 201 13.53 19.15 27.79
C THR A 201 14.24 18.19 28.75
N GLY A 202 14.51 16.97 28.28
CA GLY A 202 15.59 16.12 28.79
C GLY A 202 15.15 14.86 29.54
N GLY A 203 15.44 13.69 28.97
CA GLY A 203 15.86 12.46 29.65
C GLY A 203 14.98 11.80 30.73
N GLY A 204 13.85 12.38 31.13
CA GLY A 204 12.99 11.86 32.22
C GLY A 204 12.00 10.78 31.78
N PHE A 205 11.66 10.73 30.49
CA PHE A 205 10.55 9.93 29.97
C PHE A 205 10.71 8.41 30.20
N GLU A 206 11.93 7.91 30.17
CA GLU A 206 12.22 6.48 30.37
C GLU A 206 12.26 6.08 31.86
N ARG A 207 12.53 7.04 32.76
CA ARG A 207 12.49 6.82 34.22
C ARG A 207 11.07 6.91 34.79
N ASP A 208 10.23 7.79 34.25
CA ASP A 208 8.86 7.98 34.76
C ASP A 208 7.90 6.85 34.35
N LEU A 209 8.14 6.22 33.20
CA LEU A 209 7.37 5.04 32.75
C LEU A 209 7.62 3.81 33.65
N LEU A 210 8.81 3.72 34.26
CA LEU A 210 9.14 2.70 35.26
C LEU A 210 8.54 2.99 36.64
N LEU A 211 8.24 4.25 36.96
CA LEU A 211 7.64 4.67 38.23
C LEU A 211 6.11 4.59 38.22
N ALA A 212 5.47 4.61 37.05
CA ALA A 212 4.01 4.48 36.91
C ALA A 212 3.43 3.11 37.36
N GLY A 213 4.28 2.12 37.68
CA GLY A 213 3.88 0.88 38.35
C GLY A 213 3.69 1.01 39.87
N SER A 214 4.13 2.12 40.47
CA SER A 214 4.01 2.43 41.88
C SER A 214 2.91 3.48 42.06
N GLY A 215 1.78 3.08 42.65
CA GLY A 215 0.56 3.87 42.78
C GLY A 215 0.67 5.11 43.69
N GLU A 216 1.52 6.06 43.35
CA GLU A 216 1.61 7.36 44.01
C GLU A 216 1.03 8.47 43.12
N LYS A 217 0.18 9.29 43.74
CA LYS A 217 -0.51 10.44 43.17
C LYS A 217 0.48 11.45 42.57
N LEU A 218 0.74 11.37 41.28
CA LEU A 218 1.41 12.42 40.49
C LEU A 218 0.43 13.31 39.71
N ASP A 219 -0.83 13.38 40.15
CA ASP A 219 -1.83 14.26 39.56
C ASP A 219 -1.89 15.59 40.32
N ARG A 220 -1.23 16.63 39.78
CA ARG A 220 -1.74 18.01 39.61
C ARG A 220 -0.66 19.07 39.38
N GLU A 221 0.59 18.86 39.82
CA GLU A 221 1.59 19.94 39.79
C GLU A 221 2.47 19.98 38.52
N LEU A 222 2.64 18.88 37.79
CA LEU A 222 3.49 18.86 36.59
C LEU A 222 2.82 19.47 35.33
N LEU A 223 1.49 19.57 35.29
CA LEU A 223 0.78 20.17 34.15
C LEU A 223 0.81 21.71 34.13
N VAL A 224 1.28 22.35 35.21
CA VAL A 224 1.18 23.81 35.38
C VAL A 224 2.28 24.58 34.62
N ASN A 225 3.40 23.94 34.27
CA ASN A 225 4.54 24.61 33.62
C ASN A 225 4.94 24.00 32.28
N THR A 226 3.98 23.60 31.46
CA THR A 226 4.24 23.21 30.07
C THR A 226 4.03 24.41 29.14
N SER A 227 5.13 25.04 28.70
CA SER A 227 5.13 26.13 27.70
C SER A 227 4.87 25.63 26.26
N GLY A 228 4.16 24.51 26.13
CA GLY A 228 3.96 23.84 24.86
C GLY A 228 2.90 24.51 23.99
N ARG A 229 3.02 24.34 22.68
CA ARG A 229 2.03 24.84 21.72
C ARG A 229 0.71 24.11 21.91
N LYS A 230 -0.39 24.86 21.96
CA LYS A 230 -1.75 24.32 21.87
C LYS A 230 -2.17 24.22 20.41
N PHE A 231 -2.73 23.10 20.01
CA PHE A 231 -3.16 22.86 18.62
C PHE A 231 -4.30 21.84 18.55
N LEU A 232 -5.01 21.77 17.43
CA LEU A 232 -6.10 20.80 17.26
C LEU A 232 -5.53 19.38 17.12
N ALA A 233 -6.18 18.38 17.71
CA ALA A 233 -5.67 17.01 17.63
C ALA A 233 -5.51 16.51 16.18
N SER A 234 -6.32 16.99 15.22
CA SER A 234 -6.16 16.68 13.79
C SER A 234 -4.81 17.10 13.20
N GLU A 235 -4.16 18.13 13.76
CA GLU A 235 -2.83 18.55 13.33
C GLU A 235 -1.74 17.52 13.69
N LEU A 236 -2.01 16.58 14.61
CA LEU A 236 -1.11 15.43 14.86
C LEU A 236 -0.90 14.58 13.60
N LEU A 237 -1.91 14.52 12.73
CA LEU A 237 -1.86 13.71 11.51
C LEU A 237 -1.18 14.42 10.34
N THR A 238 -1.05 15.74 10.39
CA THR A 238 -0.57 16.57 9.25
C THR A 238 0.71 17.35 9.54
N GLN A 239 0.95 17.78 10.79
CA GLN A 239 2.10 18.61 11.17
C GLN A 239 3.21 17.85 11.92
N SER A 240 2.99 16.61 12.32
CA SER A 240 4.02 15.85 13.05
C SER A 240 5.18 15.44 12.14
N GLN A 241 6.38 15.92 12.43
CA GLN A 241 7.62 15.46 11.78
C GLN A 241 8.03 14.06 12.25
N SER A 242 7.47 13.57 13.36
CA SER A 242 7.75 12.26 13.92
C SER A 242 6.67 11.25 13.54
N ARG A 243 7.08 10.01 13.23
CA ARG A 243 6.18 8.88 12.97
C ARG A 243 5.60 8.26 14.26
N LYS A 244 5.95 8.80 15.42
CA LYS A 244 5.60 8.27 16.74
C LYS A 244 5.29 9.42 17.68
N PHE A 245 4.15 9.34 18.35
CA PHE A 245 3.73 10.27 19.39
C PHE A 245 3.05 9.48 20.51
N VAL A 246 2.99 10.08 21.69
CA VAL A 246 2.30 9.52 22.87
C VAL A 246 1.25 10.53 23.31
N ILE A 247 0.03 10.06 23.54
CA ILE A 247 -1.06 10.91 24.05
C ILE A 247 -1.24 10.65 25.53
N LEU A 248 -1.05 11.69 26.33
CA LEU A 248 -1.22 11.68 27.77
C LEU A 248 -2.53 12.37 28.17
N GLY A 249 -3.05 12.03 29.36
CA GLY A 249 -4.25 12.64 29.91
C GLY A 249 -4.87 11.80 31.02
N ALA A 250 -5.70 12.42 31.84
CA ALA A 250 -6.39 11.75 32.95
C ALA A 250 -7.28 10.57 32.48
N PRO A 251 -7.59 9.60 33.34
CA PRO A 251 -8.62 8.60 33.07
C PRO A 251 -9.94 9.27 32.66
N GLY A 252 -10.59 8.76 31.60
CA GLY A 252 -11.84 9.35 31.09
C GLY A 252 -11.68 10.56 30.16
N SER A 253 -10.46 11.07 29.92
CA SER A 253 -10.22 12.24 29.05
C SER A 253 -10.45 12.00 27.54
N GLY A 254 -11.00 10.85 27.15
CA GLY A 254 -11.34 10.56 25.75
C GLY A 254 -10.18 10.13 24.84
N LYS A 255 -9.00 9.78 25.36
CA LYS A 255 -7.82 9.36 24.55
C LYS A 255 -8.14 8.22 23.57
N THR A 256 -8.79 7.16 24.05
CA THR A 256 -9.19 6.01 23.22
C THR A 256 -10.23 6.42 22.17
N THR A 257 -11.17 7.30 22.54
CA THR A 257 -12.19 7.83 21.62
C THR A 257 -11.56 8.67 20.51
N LEU A 258 -10.56 9.49 20.84
CA LEU A 258 -9.79 10.26 19.85
C LEU A 258 -9.04 9.35 18.87
N MET A 259 -8.38 8.28 19.36
CA MET A 259 -7.73 7.29 18.48
C MET A 259 -8.72 6.54 17.60
N SER A 260 -9.89 6.20 18.15
CA SER A 260 -10.97 5.55 17.42
C SER A 260 -11.51 6.47 16.31
N TYR A 261 -11.70 7.76 16.62
CA TYR A 261 -12.10 8.76 15.64
C TYR A 261 -11.07 8.91 14.51
N PHE A 262 -9.77 8.97 14.82
CA PHE A 262 -8.73 9.01 13.79
C PHE A 262 -8.74 7.77 12.91
N ALA A 263 -8.92 6.58 13.48
CA ALA A 263 -9.00 5.36 12.70
C ALA A 263 -10.17 5.40 11.70
N VAL A 264 -11.37 5.76 12.16
CA VAL A 264 -12.58 5.89 11.31
C VAL A 264 -12.37 6.92 10.21
N MET A 265 -11.82 8.08 10.57
CA MET A 265 -11.59 9.17 9.63
C MET A 265 -10.57 8.77 8.56
N LEU A 266 -9.45 8.14 8.95
CA LEU A 266 -8.43 7.65 8.01
C LEU A 266 -8.95 6.54 7.10
N ALA A 267 -9.81 5.65 7.61
CA ALA A 267 -10.44 4.59 6.81
C ALA A 267 -11.51 5.12 5.84
N SER A 268 -12.09 6.28 6.14
CA SER A 268 -13.08 6.95 5.29
C SER A 268 -12.44 7.79 4.17
N ILE A 269 -11.13 8.06 4.25
CA ILE A 269 -10.38 8.76 3.20
C ILE A 269 -10.01 7.76 2.08
N PRO A 270 -10.25 8.09 0.80
CA PRO A 270 -9.84 7.23 -0.31
C PRO A 270 -8.33 6.90 -0.24
N PRO A 271 -7.91 5.66 -0.53
CA PRO A 271 -6.50 5.25 -0.48
C PRO A 271 -5.57 6.13 -1.32
N THR A 272 -6.09 6.75 -2.37
CA THR A 272 -5.37 7.62 -3.33
C THR A 272 -5.00 8.99 -2.75
N SER A 273 -5.63 9.40 -1.63
CA SER A 273 -5.39 10.68 -0.93
C SER A 273 -4.48 10.55 0.29
N LEU A 274 -4.18 9.33 0.75
CA LEU A 274 -3.24 9.12 1.85
C LEU A 274 -1.81 9.39 1.37
N GLY A 275 -1.27 10.55 1.76
CA GLY A 275 0.06 11.04 1.35
C GLY A 275 0.04 12.28 0.45
N LYS A 276 -1.14 12.83 0.12
CA LYS A 276 -1.30 14.17 -0.45
C LYS A 276 -2.06 15.03 0.56
N GLU A 277 -1.54 16.22 0.83
CA GLU A 277 -1.99 17.11 1.90
C GLU A 277 -3.49 17.43 1.86
N SER A 278 -4.01 17.70 3.06
CA SER A 278 -5.39 18.04 3.44
C SER A 278 -6.33 16.86 3.70
N ILE A 279 -6.38 16.44 4.97
CA ILE A 279 -7.54 15.81 5.57
C ILE A 279 -8.65 16.88 5.63
N PRO A 280 -9.87 16.63 5.13
CA PRO A 280 -10.93 17.62 5.16
C PRO A 280 -11.33 17.94 6.62
N PRO A 281 -11.67 19.20 6.93
CA PRO A 281 -12.29 19.52 8.20
C PRO A 281 -13.67 18.84 8.27
N THR A 282 -14.02 18.43 9.48
CA THR A 282 -15.24 17.76 9.95
C THR A 282 -16.50 18.06 9.11
N PRO A 283 -17.41 17.08 8.87
CA PRO A 283 -18.74 17.42 8.38
C PRO A 283 -19.44 18.28 9.43
N LEU A 284 -19.68 19.55 9.11
CA LEU A 284 -20.52 20.43 9.91
C LEU A 284 -21.91 19.77 10.01
N GLY A 285 -22.30 19.43 11.23
CA GLY A 285 -23.63 18.93 11.54
C GLY A 285 -24.69 19.89 10.99
N LYS A 286 -25.65 19.34 10.26
CA LYS A 286 -26.88 20.04 9.86
C LYS A 286 -27.65 20.43 11.12
N GLY A 287 -27.51 21.68 11.56
CA GLY A 287 -28.35 22.30 12.57
C GLY A 287 -28.68 23.71 12.11
N GLY A 288 -29.76 23.86 11.35
CA GLY A 288 -30.30 25.14 10.97
C GLY A 288 -30.83 25.87 12.21
N TYR A 289 -30.26 27.03 12.51
CA TYR A 289 -30.87 27.98 13.42
C TYR A 289 -32.08 28.60 12.73
N MET A 290 -33.29 28.14 13.07
CA MET A 290 -34.48 28.96 12.94
C MET A 290 -34.39 30.08 13.98
N SER A 291 -34.28 31.30 13.47
CA SER A 291 -34.49 32.53 14.24
C SER A 291 -36.00 32.63 14.53
N GLU A 292 -36.38 32.53 15.80
CA GLU A 292 -37.64 33.08 16.29
C GLU A 292 -37.35 34.49 16.82
N ASN A 293 -38.00 35.47 16.20
CA ASN A 293 -38.02 36.86 16.66
C ASN A 293 -38.96 37.00 17.86
N SER A 294 -38.53 37.73 18.86
CA SER A 294 -39.37 38.54 19.75
C SER A 294 -38.63 39.84 20.04
#